data_AF-A0AAN6EEY8-F1
#
_entry.id   AF-A0AAN6EEY8-F1
#
_cell.length_a   1.000
_cell.length_b   1.000
_cell.length_c   1.000
_cell.angle_alpha   90.00
_cell.angle_beta   90.00
_cell.angle_gamma   90.00
#
_symmetry.space_group_name_H-M   'P 1'
#
loop_
_entity.id
_entity.type
_entity.pdbx_description
1 polymer ?
#
loop_
_entity_poly.entity_id
_entity_poly.type
_entity_poly.pdbx_seq_one_letter_code
_entity_poly.pdbx_strand_id
1 'polypeptide(L)' 'MAASDQVHAEGEQGPAKRLKSESAVTDAASPQAQTPTYLREIDAGITEFITPGWSGFDAIIKHRYSDFFVNEIDPHGN' A
#
# COMPACT_ATOMS: atom_id res chain seq x y z
N MET A 1 -5.51 33.30 -54.78
CA MET A 1 -6.61 32.31 -54.84
C MET A 1 -6.47 31.49 -53.55
N ALA A 2 -6.98 31.97 -52.41
CA ALA A 2 -8.35 31.77 -51.87
C ALA A 2 -8.68 30.27 -51.74
N ALA A 3 -9.07 29.68 -50.61
CA ALA A 3 -9.48 30.14 -49.27
C ALA A 3 -9.21 28.98 -48.27
N SER A 4 -8.71 29.25 -47.06
CA SER A 4 -9.47 29.20 -45.79
C SER A 4 -10.33 27.93 -45.60
N ASP A 5 -9.95 27.09 -44.64
CA ASP A 5 -10.91 26.71 -43.61
C ASP A 5 -10.22 26.67 -42.25
N GLN A 6 -10.93 27.24 -41.27
CA GLN A 6 -10.46 27.69 -39.99
C GLN A 6 -11.48 27.13 -38.99
N VAL A 7 -11.04 26.27 -38.08
CA VAL A 7 -11.82 25.97 -36.87
C VAL A 7 -11.02 26.42 -35.64
N HIS A 8 -11.42 27.58 -35.14
CA HIS A 8 -11.39 27.96 -33.72
C HIS A 8 -12.10 26.86 -32.89
N ALA A 9 -11.91 26.64 -31.60
CA ALA A 9 -11.61 27.57 -30.52
C ALA A 9 -11.22 26.79 -29.24
N GLU A 10 -10.52 27.50 -28.34
CA GLU A 10 -10.71 27.48 -26.87
C GLU A 10 -10.30 26.18 -26.12
N GLY A 11 -9.33 26.16 -25.21
CA GLY A 11 -8.80 27.26 -24.39
C GLY A 11 -9.54 27.42 -23.07
N GLU A 12 -9.95 26.33 -22.41
CA GLU A 12 -10.47 26.41 -21.04
C GLU A 12 -9.35 26.19 -20.00
N GLN A 13 -8.61 27.28 -19.78
CA GLN A 13 -7.93 27.50 -18.50
C GLN A 13 -9.00 27.80 -17.46
N GLY A 14 -9.23 26.83 -16.57
CA GLY A 14 -10.08 27.02 -15.39
C GLY A 14 -9.60 28.21 -14.53
N PRO A 15 -10.53 28.89 -13.85
CA PRO A 15 -10.34 30.26 -13.41
C PRO A 15 -9.52 30.39 -12.12
N ALA A 16 -8.95 31.59 -11.99
CA ALA A 16 -8.39 32.21 -10.79
C ALA A 16 -6.91 31.94 -10.47
N LYS A 17 -6.07 32.72 -11.15
CA LYS A 17 -4.84 33.29 -10.56
C LYS A 17 -5.20 33.97 -9.24
N ARG A 18 -4.76 33.41 -8.11
CA ARG A 18 -4.66 34.16 -6.85
C ARG A 18 -3.20 34.19 -6.40
N LEU A 19 -2.55 35.33 -6.65
CA LEU A 19 -1.26 35.67 -6.04
C LEU A 19 -1.49 36.25 -4.63
N LYS A 20 -0.47 36.06 -3.77
CA LYS A 20 -0.29 36.56 -2.38
C LYS A 20 -1.00 35.68 -1.33
N SER A 21 -0.31 35.16 -0.31
CA SER A 21 0.73 35.77 0.53
C SER A 21 1.56 34.70 1.25
N GLU A 22 2.88 34.88 1.35
CA GLU A 22 3.70 34.24 2.37
C GLU A 22 3.18 34.66 3.75
N SER A 23 2.83 33.69 4.59
CA SER A 23 2.92 33.77 6.05
C SER A 23 2.75 32.39 6.68
N ALA A 24 3.83 31.95 7.32
CA ALA A 24 3.89 31.23 8.59
C ALA A 24 3.26 29.82 8.69
N VAL A 25 4.16 28.84 8.74
CA VAL A 25 4.15 27.62 9.57
C VAL A 25 2.80 26.97 9.91
N THR A 26 2.55 25.83 9.28
CA THR A 26 1.85 24.72 9.94
C THR A 26 2.61 23.42 9.67
N ASP A 27 2.87 22.73 10.76
CA ASP A 27 3.53 21.44 10.87
C ASP A 27 2.95 20.45 9.85
N ALA A 28 3.68 20.20 8.76
CA ALA A 28 3.29 19.25 7.75
C ALA A 28 3.53 17.85 8.29
N ALA A 29 2.52 17.32 8.99
CA ALA A 29 2.40 15.91 9.27
C ALA A 29 2.76 15.12 8.00
N SER A 30 3.85 14.38 8.07
CA SER A 30 4.23 13.44 7.01
C SER A 30 3.03 12.53 6.75
N PRO A 31 2.71 12.18 5.49
CA PRO A 31 1.65 11.22 5.22
C PRO A 31 2.03 9.91 5.88
N GLN A 32 1.45 9.66 7.07
CA GLN A 32 1.54 8.39 7.74
C GLN A 32 0.89 7.39 6.79
N ALA A 33 1.74 6.60 6.12
CA ALA A 33 1.32 5.45 5.36
C ALA A 33 0.39 4.67 6.29
N GLN A 34 -0.89 4.59 5.91
CA GLN A 34 -1.90 3.88 6.68
C GLN A 34 -1.47 2.42 6.71
N THR A 35 -0.81 2.02 7.79
CA THR A 35 -0.45 0.62 8.01
C THR A 35 -1.78 -0.11 8.21
N PRO A 36 -2.17 -1.02 7.30
CA PRO A 36 -3.36 -1.85 7.54
C PRO A 36 -3.21 -2.54 8.90
N THR A 37 -4.23 -2.38 9.75
CA THR A 37 -4.28 -2.98 11.08
C THR A 37 -4.59 -4.46 10.96
N TYR A 38 -3.57 -5.25 10.63
CA TYR A 38 -3.66 -6.71 10.73
C TYR A 38 -3.55 -7.12 12.19
N LEU A 39 -4.32 -8.13 12.60
CA LEU A 39 -4.10 -8.82 13.87
C LEU A 39 -2.74 -9.50 13.84
N ARG A 40 -1.93 -9.28 14.87
CA ARG A 40 -0.63 -9.94 15.03
C ARG A 40 -0.78 -11.13 15.96
N GLU A 41 0.22 -12.01 15.92
CA GLU A 41 0.28 -13.22 16.77
C GLU A 41 0.19 -12.90 18.27
N ILE A 42 0.82 -11.81 18.72
CA ILE A 42 0.74 -11.35 20.12
C ILE A 42 -0.67 -10.93 20.52
N ASP A 43 -1.46 -10.37 19.60
CA ASP A 43 -2.84 -9.97 19.86
C ASP A 43 -3.75 -11.20 20.01
N ALA A 44 -3.30 -12.38 19.53
CA ALA A 44 -3.94 -13.68 19.68
C ALA A 44 -3.33 -14.55 20.81
N GLY A 45 -2.36 -14.04 21.58
CA GLY A 45 -1.74 -14.75 22.70
C GLY A 45 -0.63 -15.74 22.34
N ILE A 46 -0.09 -15.68 21.11
CA ILE A 46 1.05 -16.50 20.68
C ILE A 46 2.33 -15.71 20.97
N THR A 47 3.01 -16.04 22.07
CA THR A 47 4.14 -15.22 22.58
C THR A 47 5.45 -15.97 22.78
N GLU A 48 5.43 -17.31 22.74
CA GLU A 48 6.59 -18.13 23.11
C GLU A 48 7.10 -18.97 21.94
N PHE A 49 8.42 -19.17 21.91
CA PHE A 49 9.08 -20.11 21.01
C PHE A 49 9.42 -21.41 21.75
N ILE A 50 9.38 -22.55 21.05
CA ILE A 50 9.78 -23.85 21.62
C ILE A 50 11.27 -23.85 21.99
N THR A 51 12.10 -23.14 21.23
CA THR A 51 13.54 -23.04 21.48
C THR A 51 13.94 -21.58 21.72
N PRO A 52 13.94 -21.12 22.98
CA PRO A 52 14.30 -19.76 23.30
C PRO A 52 15.79 -19.49 23.01
N GLY A 53 16.08 -18.27 22.57
CA GLY A 53 17.46 -17.80 22.34
C GLY A 53 18.06 -18.14 20.96
N TRP A 54 17.34 -18.85 20.09
CA TRP A 54 17.75 -19.00 18.70
C TRP A 54 17.50 -17.71 17.92
N SER A 55 18.46 -17.31 17.09
CA SER A 55 18.27 -16.17 16.19
C SER A 55 17.31 -16.54 15.08
N GLY A 56 16.30 -15.68 14.85
CA GLY A 56 15.39 -15.80 13.72
C GLY A 56 16.05 -15.34 12.41
N PHE A 57 15.29 -15.47 11.33
CA PHE A 57 15.62 -14.94 10.01
C PHE A 57 14.34 -14.48 9.31
N ASP A 58 14.48 -13.60 8.32
CA ASP A 58 13.36 -13.10 7.53
C ASP A 58 13.12 -13.99 6.31
N ALA A 59 11.84 -14.26 6.01
CA ALA A 59 11.44 -15.03 4.84
C ALA A 59 10.08 -14.56 4.30
N ILE A 60 9.89 -14.70 2.99
CA ILE A 60 8.60 -14.52 2.35
C ILE A 60 7.92 -15.89 2.25
N ILE A 61 6.80 -16.05 2.95
CA ILE A 61 5.98 -17.27 2.91
C ILE A 61 4.77 -17.01 2.02
N LYS A 62 4.35 -18.02 1.23
CA LYS A 62 3.21 -17.95 0.27
C LYS A 62 3.37 -16.86 -0.81
N HIS A 63 4.55 -16.72 -1.41
CA HIS A 63 4.78 -15.79 -2.53
C HIS A 63 3.97 -16.17 -3.78
N ARG A 64 3.86 -17.47 -4.07
CA ARG A 64 2.95 -18.05 -5.06
C ARG A 64 2.09 -19.13 -4.40
N TYR A 65 0.90 -19.37 -4.94
CA TYR A 65 0.02 -20.45 -4.45
C TYR A 65 0.71 -21.82 -4.51
N SER A 66 1.59 -22.03 -5.49
CA SER A 66 2.36 -23.25 -5.68
C SER A 66 3.56 -23.38 -4.73
N ASP A 67 3.84 -22.37 -3.90
CA ASP A 67 4.94 -22.46 -2.92
C ASP A 67 4.48 -23.20 -1.65
N PHE A 68 3.17 -23.43 -1.48
CA PHE A 68 2.61 -24.11 -0.30
C PHE A 68 1.48 -25.06 -0.71
N PHE A 69 1.78 -26.37 -0.71
CA PHE A 69 0.80 -27.43 -0.96
C PHE A 69 0.34 -28.06 0.35
N VAL A 70 -0.96 -28.37 0.44
CA VAL A 70 -1.55 -29.06 1.58
C VAL A 70 -2.16 -30.36 1.06
N ASN A 71 -1.80 -31.47 1.70
CA ASN A 71 -2.44 -32.77 1.49
C ASN A 71 -3.07 -33.17 2.81
N GLU A 72 -4.37 -33.37 2.81
CA GLU A 72 -5.08 -33.92 3.96
C GLU A 72 -4.67 -35.38 4.18
N ILE A 73 -4.62 -35.80 5.43
CA ILE A 73 -4.47 -37.20 5.82
C ILE A 73 -5.70 -37.54 6.65
N ASP A 74 -6.48 -38.53 6.22
CA ASP A 74 -7.70 -38.94 6.90
C ASP A 74 -7.38 -39.66 8.24
N PRO A 75 -8.37 -39.91 9.12
CA PRO A 75 -8.16 -40.66 10.36
C PRO A 75 -7.66 -42.11 10.18
N HIS A 76 -7.74 -42.66 8.97
CA HIS A 76 -7.23 -43.98 8.60
C HIS A 76 -5.81 -43.91 7.99
N GLY A 77 -5.26 -42.71 7.82
CA GLY A 77 -3.92 -42.48 7.30
C GLY A 77 -3.82 -42.44 5.77
N ASN A 78 -4.93 -42.25 5.05
CA ASN A 78 -4.92 -42.08 3.59
C ASN A 78 -4.86 -40.62 3.17
#